data_AF-A0A2H5MWK6-F1
#
_entry.id   AF-A0A2H5MWK6-F1
#
_cell.length_a   1.000
_cell.length_b   1.000
_cell.length_c   1.000
_cell.angle_alpha   90.00
_cell.angle_beta   90.00
_cell.angle_gamma   90.00
#
_symmetry.space_group_name_H-M   'P 1'
#
loop_
_entity.id
_entity.type
_entity.pdbx_description
1 polymer ?
#
loop_
_entity_poly.entity_id
_entity_poly.type
_entity_poly.pdbx_seq_one_letter_code
_entity_poly.pdbx_strand_id
1 'polypeptide(L)'
;MTLAVETETPLRLEGKYKAMAVCWVLGIGSLISWSSMLIIGDYYNNLFKKYHPTRALTLVYQPFALGTMAILAYNESKIDTRKRNITGYTIFFASTLALLLLDLATSGEGGLGPFLGVCVFVALFGVADAHVRGGIVGDLSFMYPEFMQSFFAGLAASGALTSGLRLLTKAAFEKSHDGLRKGAEDEAKQYERLSNKQLFIQNFDYALDLFLIYVLTLSIFPGFLYENTGQHRLGE
;
A
#
# COMPACT_ATOMS: atom_id res chain seq x y z
N MET A 1 -29.26 -46.25 20.70
CA MET A 1 -28.27 -45.27 21.14
C MET A 1 -27.55 -44.76 19.90
N THR A 2 -28.05 -43.67 19.34
CA THR A 2 -27.49 -43.01 18.15
C THR A 2 -26.29 -42.19 18.57
N LEU A 3 -25.09 -42.62 18.18
CA LEU A 3 -23.87 -41.84 18.38
C LEU A 3 -23.92 -40.65 17.43
N ALA A 4 -24.07 -39.45 18.02
CA ALA A 4 -23.84 -38.20 17.32
C ALA A 4 -22.36 -38.16 16.92
N VAL A 5 -22.09 -38.24 15.62
CA VAL A 5 -20.81 -37.84 15.06
C VAL A 5 -20.78 -36.31 15.18
N GLU A 6 -20.12 -35.80 16.21
CA GLU A 6 -19.77 -34.38 16.27
C GLU A 6 -18.98 -34.05 14.99
N THR A 7 -19.55 -33.18 14.18
CA THR A 7 -18.90 -32.56 13.01
C THR A 7 -17.77 -31.64 13.48
N GLU A 8 -16.67 -32.23 13.94
CA GLU A 8 -15.40 -31.51 13.97
C GLU A 8 -14.94 -31.36 12.53
N THR A 9 -15.12 -30.16 11.96
CA THR A 9 -14.34 -29.77 10.79
C THR A 9 -12.87 -30.02 11.14
N PRO A 10 -12.10 -30.80 10.35
CA PRO A 10 -10.75 -31.18 10.76
C PRO A 10 -9.96 -29.91 11.05
N LEU A 11 -9.36 -29.78 12.24
CA LEU A 11 -8.55 -28.61 12.66
C LEU A 11 -7.55 -28.14 11.58
N ARG A 12 -7.09 -29.07 10.74
CA ARG A 12 -6.23 -28.83 9.57
C ARG A 12 -6.87 -27.96 8.48
N LEU A 13 -8.18 -28.06 8.26
CA LEU A 13 -8.90 -27.18 7.33
C LEU A 13 -9.08 -25.78 7.92
N GLU A 14 -9.43 -25.68 9.20
CA GLU A 14 -9.60 -24.37 9.87
C GLU A 14 -8.28 -23.57 9.86
N GLY A 15 -7.15 -24.23 10.12
CA GLY A 15 -5.82 -23.62 9.99
C GLY A 15 -5.51 -23.14 8.57
N LYS A 16 -5.90 -23.92 7.55
CA LYS A 16 -5.73 -23.52 6.13
C LYS A 16 -6.53 -22.24 5.81
N TYR A 17 -7.79 -22.14 6.26
CA TYR A 17 -8.61 -20.93 6.03
C TYR A 17 -8.06 -19.71 6.76
N LYS A 18 -7.57 -19.87 8.00
CA LYS A 18 -6.89 -18.80 8.74
C LYS A 18 -5.64 -18.32 8.00
N ALA A 19 -4.78 -19.23 7.53
CA ALA A 19 -3.59 -18.89 6.76
C ALA A 19 -3.91 -18.18 5.44
N MET A 20 -4.96 -18.62 4.73
CA MET A 20 -5.45 -17.92 3.53
C MET A 20 -5.94 -16.51 3.86
N ALA A 21 -6.73 -16.32 4.92
CA ALA A 21 -7.16 -14.99 5.34
C ALA A 21 -5.98 -14.06 5.66
N VAL A 22 -4.94 -14.58 6.33
CA VAL A 22 -3.70 -13.83 6.58
C VAL A 22 -3.00 -13.45 5.27
N CYS A 23 -2.85 -14.39 4.33
CA CYS A 23 -2.24 -14.12 3.02
C CYS A 23 -3.02 -13.04 2.26
N TRP A 24 -4.34 -13.06 2.30
CA TRP A 24 -5.19 -12.04 1.70
C TRP A 24 -4.97 -10.65 2.32
N VAL A 25 -4.95 -10.56 3.65
CA VAL A 25 -4.66 -9.30 4.35
C VAL A 25 -3.26 -8.78 4.04
N LEU A 26 -2.25 -9.65 4.02
CA LEU A 26 -0.89 -9.32 3.61
C LEU A 26 -0.84 -8.78 2.17
N GLY A 27 -1.59 -9.39 1.27
CA GLY A 27 -1.74 -8.94 -0.11
C GLY A 27 -2.26 -7.51 -0.20
N ILE A 28 -3.34 -7.21 0.53
CA ILE A 28 -3.93 -5.86 0.58
C ILE A 28 -2.88 -4.84 1.05
N GLY A 29 -2.24 -5.14 2.18
CA GLY A 29 -1.31 -4.23 2.83
C GLY A 29 0.01 -4.02 2.10
N SER A 30 0.43 -4.97 1.25
CA SER A 30 1.63 -4.82 0.42
C SER A 30 1.47 -3.75 -0.68
N LEU A 31 0.23 -3.48 -1.11
CA LEU A 31 -0.07 -2.54 -2.19
C LEU A 31 -0.71 -1.24 -1.70
N ILE A 32 -1.14 -1.18 -0.45
CA ILE A 32 -1.94 -0.06 0.05
C ILE A 32 -1.18 1.28 -0.06
N SER A 33 0.13 1.28 0.22
CA SER A 33 0.98 2.48 0.10
C SER A 33 1.04 3.02 -1.33
N TRP A 34 1.14 2.12 -2.33
CA TRP A 34 1.10 2.50 -3.74
C TRP A 34 -0.30 2.96 -4.16
N SER A 35 -1.33 2.29 -3.65
CA SER A 35 -2.72 2.64 -3.87
C SER A 35 -3.08 4.04 -3.32
N SER A 36 -2.61 4.39 -2.13
CA SER A 36 -2.84 5.70 -1.51
C SER A 36 -2.21 6.83 -2.32
N MET A 37 -1.05 6.59 -2.92
CA MET A 37 -0.43 7.50 -3.91
C MET A 37 -1.33 7.74 -5.13
N LEU A 38 -2.09 6.75 -5.60
CA LEU A 38 -3.01 6.93 -6.74
C LEU A 38 -4.27 7.74 -6.38
N ILE A 39 -4.73 7.69 -5.12
CA ILE A 39 -5.82 8.54 -4.63
C ILE A 39 -5.39 10.01 -4.66
N ILE A 40 -4.18 10.30 -4.18
CA ILE A 40 -3.60 11.65 -4.20
C ILE A 40 -3.17 12.10 -5.61
N GLY A 41 -3.16 11.19 -6.59
CA GLY A 41 -2.76 11.50 -7.96
C GLY A 41 -3.57 12.63 -8.60
N ASP A 42 -4.85 12.78 -8.25
CA ASP A 42 -5.68 13.90 -8.70
C ASP A 42 -5.21 15.25 -8.13
N TYR A 43 -4.78 15.26 -6.87
CA TYR A 43 -4.14 16.42 -6.24
C TYR A 43 -2.83 16.77 -6.93
N TYR A 44 -1.96 15.78 -7.14
CA TYR A 44 -0.69 16.02 -7.83
C TYR A 44 -0.87 16.50 -9.26
N ASN A 45 -1.87 16.01 -10.00
CA ASN A 45 -2.16 16.53 -11.34
C ASN A 45 -2.51 18.03 -11.32
N ASN A 46 -3.19 18.49 -10.27
CA ASN A 46 -3.49 19.92 -10.09
C ASN A 46 -2.29 20.72 -9.57
N LEU A 47 -1.46 20.13 -8.70
CA LEU A 47 -0.30 20.77 -8.10
C LEU A 47 0.89 20.90 -9.07
N PHE A 48 1.10 19.86 -9.90
CA PHE A 48 2.23 19.71 -10.80
C PHE A 48 1.78 19.62 -12.27
N LYS A 49 0.88 20.53 -12.69
CA LYS A 49 0.27 20.54 -14.05
C LYS A 49 1.27 20.36 -15.20
N LYS A 50 2.48 20.89 -15.04
CA LYS A 50 3.55 20.85 -16.05
C LYS A 50 4.24 19.49 -16.21
N TYR A 51 4.11 18.57 -15.24
CA TYR A 51 4.96 17.39 -15.13
C TYR A 51 4.24 16.04 -15.32
N HIS A 52 2.92 16.05 -15.60
CA HIS A 52 2.12 14.82 -15.77
C HIS A 52 2.40 13.76 -14.69
N PRO A 53 2.20 14.09 -13.40
CA PRO A 53 2.71 13.32 -12.27
C PRO A 53 2.24 11.87 -12.26
N THR A 54 1.00 11.56 -12.62
CA THR A 54 0.54 10.16 -12.66
C THR A 54 1.42 9.27 -13.54
N ARG A 55 1.90 9.79 -14.68
CA ARG A 55 2.79 9.05 -15.59
C ARG A 55 4.22 9.05 -15.06
N ALA A 56 4.72 10.20 -14.63
CA ALA A 56 6.08 10.35 -14.12
C ALA A 56 6.32 9.47 -12.89
N LEU A 57 5.42 9.49 -11.90
CA LEU A 57 5.54 8.70 -10.68
C LEU A 57 5.51 7.20 -10.98
N THR A 58 4.66 6.75 -11.91
CA THR A 58 4.65 5.34 -12.35
C THR A 58 5.96 4.96 -13.04
N LEU A 59 6.48 5.84 -13.90
CA LEU A 59 7.75 5.64 -14.61
C LEU A 59 8.95 5.61 -13.64
N VAL A 60 8.86 6.31 -12.50
CA VAL A 60 9.88 6.25 -11.45
C VAL A 60 9.71 5.00 -10.61
N TYR A 61 8.49 4.65 -10.20
CA TYR A 61 8.25 3.47 -9.35
C TYR A 61 8.72 2.16 -10.00
N GLN A 62 8.29 1.91 -11.24
CA GLN A 62 8.45 0.62 -11.89
C GLN A 62 9.91 0.15 -12.08
N PRO A 63 10.86 0.96 -12.58
CA PRO A 63 12.24 0.52 -12.74
C PRO A 63 12.92 0.24 -11.41
N PHE A 64 12.63 1.01 -10.36
CA PHE A 64 13.20 0.74 -9.02
C PHE A 64 12.59 -0.53 -8.41
N ALA A 65 11.28 -0.76 -8.60
CA ALA A 65 10.65 -2.01 -8.17
C ALA A 65 11.22 -3.23 -8.91
N LEU A 66 11.23 -3.22 -10.25
CA LEU A 66 11.72 -4.34 -11.05
C LEU A 66 13.24 -4.56 -10.88
N GLY A 67 14.02 -3.48 -10.90
CA GLY A 67 15.47 -3.55 -10.73
C GLY A 67 15.87 -4.08 -9.36
N THR A 68 15.27 -3.56 -8.29
CA THR A 68 15.53 -4.05 -6.93
C THR A 68 15.08 -5.50 -6.79
N MET A 69 13.91 -5.86 -7.32
CA MET A 69 13.41 -7.24 -7.27
C MET A 69 14.32 -8.21 -8.02
N ALA A 70 14.84 -7.84 -9.19
CA ALA A 70 15.80 -8.65 -9.93
C ALA A 70 17.11 -8.85 -9.16
N ILE A 71 17.64 -7.79 -8.53
CA ILE A 71 18.86 -7.85 -7.71
C ILE A 71 18.66 -8.76 -6.49
N LEU A 72 17.52 -8.63 -5.81
CA LEU A 72 17.19 -9.44 -4.63
C LEU A 72 16.95 -10.90 -5.02
N ALA A 73 16.29 -11.17 -6.15
CA ALA A 73 16.11 -12.53 -6.66
C ALA A 73 17.44 -13.19 -7.06
N TYR A 74 18.36 -12.44 -7.67
CA TYR A 74 19.69 -12.96 -8.01
C TYR A 74 20.53 -13.29 -6.76
N ASN A 75 20.38 -12.51 -5.69
CA ASN A 75 21.12 -12.69 -4.44
C ASN A 75 20.34 -13.47 -3.37
N GLU A 76 19.26 -14.16 -3.73
CA GLU A 76 18.32 -14.80 -2.80
C GLU A 76 19.03 -15.72 -1.80
N SER A 77 19.98 -16.54 -2.25
CA SER A 77 20.73 -17.47 -1.41
C SER A 77 21.53 -16.83 -0.26
N LYS A 78 21.73 -15.51 -0.29
CA LYS A 78 22.47 -14.74 0.73
C LYS A 78 21.57 -13.86 1.61
N ILE A 79 20.29 -13.72 1.27
CA ILE A 79 19.40 -12.75 1.89
C ILE A 79 18.29 -13.47 2.65
N ASP A 80 18.21 -13.22 3.95
CA ASP A 80 17.11 -13.70 4.79
C ASP A 80 15.81 -12.94 4.45
N THR A 81 14.78 -13.68 4.01
CA THR A 81 13.47 -13.11 3.63
C THR A 81 12.83 -12.31 4.76
N ARG A 82 13.01 -12.70 6.02
CA ARG A 82 12.47 -11.99 7.16
C ARG A 82 13.09 -10.61 7.29
N LYS A 83 14.41 -10.51 7.19
CA LYS A 83 15.13 -9.22 7.24
C LYS A 83 14.76 -8.33 6.07
N ARG A 84 14.61 -8.93 4.88
CA ARG A 84 14.13 -8.26 3.67
C ARG A 84 12.75 -7.65 3.88
N ASN A 85 11.78 -8.41 4.41
CA ASN A 85 10.42 -7.93 4.65
C ASN A 85 10.37 -6.80 5.69
N ILE A 86 11.06 -6.95 6.83
CA ILE A 86 11.15 -5.91 7.87
C ILE A 86 11.74 -4.61 7.29
N THR A 87 12.79 -4.74 6.49
CA THR A 87 13.44 -3.59 5.83
C THR A 87 12.45 -2.89 4.88
N GLY A 88 11.74 -3.65 4.06
CA GLY A 88 10.72 -3.10 3.16
C GLY A 88 9.61 -2.34 3.89
N TYR A 89 9.03 -2.90 4.95
CA TYR A 89 8.00 -2.21 5.73
C TYR A 89 8.53 -0.96 6.45
N THR A 90 9.78 -1.00 6.93
CA THR A 90 10.42 0.18 7.54
C THR A 90 10.58 1.31 6.51
N ILE A 91 11.00 0.98 5.29
CA ILE A 91 11.11 1.95 4.20
C ILE A 91 9.73 2.49 3.82
N PHE A 92 8.71 1.65 3.73
CA PHE A 92 7.33 2.10 3.48
C PHE A 92 6.88 3.10 4.54
N PHE A 93 6.98 2.75 5.82
CA PHE A 93 6.57 3.63 6.91
C PHE A 93 7.33 4.97 6.91
N ALA A 94 8.66 4.92 6.79
CA ALA A 94 9.49 6.12 6.77
C ALA A 94 9.19 7.01 5.56
N SER A 95 8.97 6.42 4.39
CA SER A 95 8.70 7.16 3.15
C SER A 95 7.29 7.77 3.16
N THR A 96 6.28 7.08 3.66
CA THR A 96 4.92 7.63 3.84
C THR A 96 4.93 8.79 4.83
N LEU A 97 5.62 8.65 5.97
CA LEU A 97 5.78 9.73 6.94
C LEU A 97 6.51 10.93 6.32
N ALA A 98 7.57 10.69 5.56
CA ALA A 98 8.33 11.75 4.91
C ALA A 98 7.55 12.48 3.81
N LEU A 99 6.67 11.79 3.07
CA LEU A 99 5.74 12.43 2.12
C LEU A 99 4.76 13.36 2.83
N LEU A 100 4.20 12.95 3.97
CA LEU A 100 3.31 13.79 4.77
C LEU A 100 4.06 15.02 5.33
N LEU A 101 5.29 14.83 5.80
CA LEU A 101 6.14 15.93 6.26
C LEU A 101 6.53 16.86 5.12
N LEU A 102 6.80 16.34 3.92
CA LEU A 102 7.08 17.13 2.73
C LEU A 102 5.88 17.99 2.37
N ASP A 103 4.68 17.41 2.27
CA ASP A 103 3.45 18.13 1.95
C ASP A 103 3.15 19.25 2.96
N LEU A 104 3.35 18.96 4.25
CA LEU A 104 3.20 19.93 5.32
C LEU A 104 4.26 21.04 5.26
N ALA A 105 5.53 20.68 5.06
CA ALA A 105 6.64 21.62 5.01
C ALA A 105 6.57 22.54 3.78
N THR A 106 6.05 22.05 2.66
CA THR A 106 5.82 22.85 1.47
C THR A 106 4.49 23.59 1.53
N SER A 107 3.71 23.45 2.61
CA SER A 107 2.35 24.03 2.73
C SER A 107 1.44 23.68 1.54
N GLY A 108 1.68 22.54 0.89
CA GLY A 108 1.01 22.16 -0.35
C GLY A 108 1.31 23.10 -1.54
N GLU A 109 2.41 23.86 -1.51
CA GLU A 109 2.88 24.65 -2.64
C GLU A 109 3.52 23.76 -3.70
N GLY A 110 3.11 23.97 -4.96
CA GLY A 110 3.65 23.26 -6.10
C GLY A 110 5.00 23.82 -6.52
N GLY A 111 5.79 23.04 -7.25
CA GLY A 111 7.09 23.47 -7.75
C GLY A 111 8.00 22.32 -8.12
N LEU A 112 9.17 22.64 -8.67
CA LEU A 112 10.15 21.62 -9.08
C LEU A 112 10.74 20.87 -7.87
N GLY A 113 11.04 21.57 -6.77
CA GLY A 113 11.61 20.99 -5.56
C GLY A 113 10.70 19.95 -4.90
N PRO A 114 9.44 20.31 -4.54
CA PRO A 114 8.46 19.37 -4.00
C PRO A 114 8.21 18.18 -4.94
N PHE A 115 8.08 18.43 -6.24
CA PHE A 115 7.91 17.37 -7.24
C PHE A 115 9.08 16.37 -7.24
N LEU A 116 10.32 16.87 -7.21
CA LEU A 116 11.51 16.02 -7.15
C LEU A 116 11.55 15.22 -5.84
N GLY A 117 11.16 15.82 -4.72
CA GLY A 117 11.00 15.13 -3.44
C GLY A 117 10.01 13.97 -3.50
N VAL A 118 8.82 14.21 -4.08
CA VAL A 118 7.82 13.15 -4.30
C VAL A 118 8.38 12.03 -5.17
N CYS A 119 9.09 12.35 -6.26
CA CYS A 119 9.74 11.35 -7.11
C CYS A 119 10.76 10.48 -6.34
N VAL A 120 11.56 11.07 -5.45
CA VAL A 120 12.52 10.32 -4.61
C VAL A 120 11.78 9.33 -3.70
N PHE A 121 10.71 9.77 -3.02
CA PHE A 121 9.93 8.87 -2.16
C PHE A 121 9.19 7.79 -2.94
N VAL A 122 8.74 8.09 -4.16
CA VAL A 122 8.16 7.08 -5.05
C VAL A 122 9.19 6.03 -5.50
N ALA A 123 10.43 6.43 -5.74
CA ALA A 123 11.51 5.46 -5.98
C ALA A 123 11.72 4.55 -4.77
N LEU A 124 11.71 5.11 -3.55
CA LEU A 124 11.81 4.36 -2.30
C LEU A 124 10.62 3.41 -2.09
N PHE A 125 9.40 3.79 -2.47
CA PHE A 125 8.25 2.89 -2.50
C PHE A 125 8.47 1.72 -3.46
N GLY A 126 9.05 1.94 -4.64
CA GLY A 126 9.41 0.85 -5.55
C GLY A 126 10.41 -0.12 -4.91
N VAL A 127 11.44 0.40 -4.23
CA VAL A 127 12.41 -0.41 -3.48
C VAL A 127 11.73 -1.20 -2.37
N ALA A 128 10.87 -0.55 -1.57
CA ALA A 128 10.15 -1.17 -0.47
C ALA A 128 9.20 -2.28 -0.95
N ASP A 129 8.49 -2.05 -2.05
CA ASP A 129 7.61 -3.03 -2.67
C ASP A 129 8.38 -4.26 -3.13
N ALA A 130 9.52 -4.07 -3.79
CA ALA A 130 10.38 -5.17 -4.19
C ALA A 130 10.87 -6.02 -3.01
N HIS A 131 11.12 -5.38 -1.86
CA HIS A 131 11.48 -6.09 -0.63
C HIS A 131 10.31 -6.93 -0.11
N VAL A 132 9.17 -6.29 0.17
CA VAL A 132 8.01 -6.94 0.79
C VAL A 132 7.36 -7.95 -0.15
N ARG A 133 6.92 -7.50 -1.33
CA ARG A 133 6.17 -8.34 -2.26
C ARG A 133 7.03 -9.49 -2.76
N GLY A 134 8.26 -9.20 -3.16
CA GLY A 134 9.14 -10.26 -3.67
C GLY A 134 9.60 -11.22 -2.57
N GLY A 135 9.67 -10.80 -1.31
CA GLY A 135 9.99 -11.68 -0.19
C GLY A 135 8.82 -12.61 0.14
N ILE A 136 7.63 -12.05 0.32
CA ILE A 136 6.41 -12.82 0.59
C ILE A 136 6.10 -13.79 -0.56
N VAL A 137 6.18 -13.36 -1.82
CA VAL A 137 5.94 -14.25 -2.98
C VAL A 137 6.99 -15.37 -3.05
N GLY A 138 8.25 -15.07 -2.72
CA GLY A 138 9.30 -16.09 -2.62
C GLY A 138 8.96 -17.17 -1.60
N ASP A 139 8.62 -16.77 -0.36
CA ASP A 139 8.24 -17.72 0.71
C ASP A 139 6.98 -18.52 0.33
N LEU A 140 5.95 -17.85 -0.20
CA LEU A 140 4.70 -18.49 -0.60
C LEU A 140 4.88 -19.49 -1.76
N SER A 141 5.92 -19.35 -2.59
CA SER A 141 6.19 -20.26 -3.71
C SER A 141 6.57 -21.67 -3.25
N PHE A 142 7.09 -21.81 -2.03
CA PHE A 142 7.40 -23.09 -1.39
C PHE A 142 6.21 -23.68 -0.62
N MET A 143 5.07 -22.98 -0.60
CA MET A 143 3.86 -23.39 0.11
C MET A 143 2.75 -23.84 -0.86
N TYR A 144 1.55 -24.10 -0.34
CA TYR A 144 0.39 -24.46 -1.14
C TYR A 144 -0.05 -23.31 -2.06
N PRO A 145 -0.43 -23.59 -3.33
CA PRO A 145 -0.77 -22.57 -4.32
C PRO A 145 -1.94 -21.68 -3.91
N GLU A 146 -2.84 -22.17 -3.04
CA GLU A 146 -3.97 -21.41 -2.52
C GLU A 146 -3.54 -20.20 -1.67
N PHE A 147 -2.40 -20.27 -0.99
CA PHE A 147 -1.88 -19.15 -0.21
C PHE A 147 -1.37 -18.03 -1.13
N MET A 148 -0.62 -18.41 -2.17
CA MET A 148 -0.19 -17.49 -3.21
C MET A 148 -1.39 -16.86 -3.94
N GLN A 149 -2.39 -17.66 -4.31
CA GLN A 149 -3.64 -17.16 -4.90
C GLN A 149 -4.36 -16.17 -3.99
N SER A 150 -4.46 -16.47 -2.70
CA SER A 150 -5.10 -15.60 -1.72
C SER A 150 -4.34 -14.28 -1.55
N PHE A 151 -3.01 -14.31 -1.54
CA PHE A 151 -2.16 -13.12 -1.54
C PHE A 151 -2.38 -12.23 -2.77
N PHE A 152 -2.37 -12.81 -3.97
CA PHE A 152 -2.65 -12.06 -5.21
C PHE A 152 -4.10 -11.56 -5.29
N ALA A 153 -5.06 -12.29 -4.71
CA ALA A 153 -6.43 -11.81 -4.56
C ALA A 153 -6.51 -10.58 -3.63
N GLY A 154 -5.71 -10.56 -2.56
CA GLY A 154 -5.57 -9.40 -1.67
C GLY A 154 -4.97 -8.19 -2.39
N LEU A 155 -3.91 -8.39 -3.18
CA LEU A 155 -3.31 -7.37 -4.05
C LEU A 155 -4.37 -6.75 -4.98
N ALA A 156 -5.17 -7.57 -5.65
CA ALA A 156 -6.25 -7.10 -6.53
C ALA A 156 -7.35 -6.35 -5.76
N ALA A 157 -7.72 -6.86 -4.57
CA ALA A 157 -8.72 -6.24 -3.72
C ALA A 157 -8.29 -4.83 -3.27
N SER A 158 -7.01 -4.61 -2.97
CA SER A 158 -6.47 -3.28 -2.65
C SER A 158 -6.74 -2.26 -3.76
N GLY A 159 -6.50 -2.61 -5.03
CA GLY A 159 -6.80 -1.73 -6.16
C GLY A 159 -8.29 -1.40 -6.31
N ALA A 160 -9.18 -2.38 -6.07
CA ALA A 160 -10.62 -2.18 -6.08
C ALA A 160 -11.08 -1.27 -4.93
N LEU A 161 -10.59 -1.51 -3.71
CA LEU A 161 -10.87 -0.67 -2.53
C LEU A 161 -10.43 0.77 -2.75
N THR A 162 -9.24 0.95 -3.32
CA THR A 162 -8.65 2.26 -3.65
C THR A 162 -9.49 3.02 -4.66
N SER A 163 -9.96 2.32 -5.70
CA SER A 163 -10.85 2.90 -6.72
C SER A 163 -12.19 3.31 -6.11
N GLY A 164 -12.77 2.45 -5.26
CA GLY A 164 -13.98 2.75 -4.51
C GLY A 164 -13.82 3.96 -3.60
N LEU A 165 -12.73 4.01 -2.82
CA LEU A 165 -12.42 5.15 -1.95
C LEU A 165 -12.26 6.43 -2.76
N ARG A 166 -11.53 6.40 -3.87
CA ARG A 166 -11.39 7.54 -4.79
C ARG A 166 -12.73 8.05 -5.31
N LEU A 167 -13.65 7.16 -5.68
CA LEU A 167 -15.00 7.53 -6.11
C LEU A 167 -15.82 8.13 -4.98
N LEU A 168 -15.78 7.55 -3.77
CA LEU A 168 -16.46 8.07 -2.60
C LEU A 168 -15.95 9.47 -2.22
N THR A 169 -14.64 9.65 -2.23
CA THR A 169 -14.01 10.95 -1.99
C THR A 169 -14.49 11.98 -3.03
N LYS A 170 -14.48 11.64 -4.33
CA LYS A 170 -15.02 12.52 -5.38
C LYS A 170 -16.50 12.86 -5.19
N ALA A 171 -17.33 11.87 -4.92
CA ALA A 171 -18.77 12.08 -4.71
C ALA A 171 -19.07 12.92 -3.46
N ALA A 172 -18.31 12.73 -2.38
CA ALA A 172 -18.42 13.53 -1.17
C ALA A 172 -18.03 15.00 -1.41
N PHE A 173 -17.00 15.25 -2.24
CA PHE A 173 -16.57 16.60 -2.60
C PHE A 173 -17.51 17.27 -3.61
N GLU A 174 -18.04 16.55 -4.59
CA GLU A 174 -19.00 17.06 -5.56
C GLU A 174 -20.30 17.49 -4.86
N LYS A 175 -20.74 16.74 -3.84
CA LYS A 175 -21.89 17.09 -2.99
C LYS A 175 -21.64 18.28 -2.06
N SER A 176 -20.39 18.57 -1.69
CA SER A 176 -20.02 19.83 -1.01
C SER A 176 -20.07 21.04 -1.95
N HIS A 177 -20.20 20.81 -3.26
CA HIS A 177 -20.15 21.82 -4.33
C HIS A 177 -21.55 22.15 -4.90
N ASP A 178 -22.65 21.81 -4.21
CA ASP A 178 -24.03 22.08 -4.65
C ASP A 178 -24.43 23.57 -4.60
N GLY A 179 -23.45 24.46 -4.36
CA GLY A 179 -23.56 25.91 -4.52
C GLY A 179 -22.90 26.49 -5.78
N LEU A 180 -22.23 25.67 -6.62
CA LEU A 180 -21.29 26.18 -7.64
C LEU A 180 -21.59 25.72 -9.08
N ARG A 181 -22.87 25.66 -9.45
CA ARG A 181 -23.29 25.67 -10.87
C ARG A 181 -23.14 27.04 -11.56
N LYS A 182 -22.47 28.01 -10.92
CA LYS A 182 -22.17 29.35 -11.46
C LYS A 182 -20.68 29.61 -11.77
N GLY A 183 -19.78 28.66 -11.52
CA GLY A 183 -18.32 28.87 -11.66
C GLY A 183 -17.72 28.45 -13.01
N ALA A 184 -18.51 28.20 -14.05
CA ALA A 184 -18.01 27.77 -15.36
C ALA A 184 -17.31 28.89 -16.17
N GLU A 185 -17.09 30.07 -15.58
CA GLU A 185 -16.36 31.18 -16.22
C GLU A 185 -15.09 31.60 -15.45
N ASP A 186 -14.85 31.05 -14.25
CA ASP A 186 -13.68 31.37 -13.41
C ASP A 186 -12.59 30.27 -13.43
N GLU A 187 -12.55 29.43 -14.47
CA GLU A 187 -11.55 28.37 -14.65
C GLU A 187 -10.09 28.88 -14.76
N ALA A 188 -9.85 30.19 -14.76
CA ALA A 188 -8.53 30.76 -14.99
C ALA A 188 -7.83 31.38 -13.76
N LYS A 189 -8.45 31.58 -12.59
CA LYS A 189 -7.82 32.48 -11.59
C LYS A 189 -7.91 32.22 -10.08
N GLN A 190 -8.55 31.17 -9.56
CA GLN A 190 -8.72 31.07 -8.11
C GLN A 190 -8.39 29.70 -7.52
N TYR A 191 -7.10 29.42 -7.35
CA TYR A 191 -6.62 28.38 -6.45
C TYR A 191 -5.34 28.84 -5.73
N GLU A 192 -5.42 30.04 -5.15
CA GLU A 192 -4.43 30.57 -4.23
C GLU A 192 -4.76 30.01 -2.84
N ARG A 193 -3.97 29.03 -2.38
CA ARG A 193 -3.98 28.43 -1.03
C ARG A 193 -5.25 27.61 -0.66
N LEU A 194 -5.12 26.27 -0.64
CA LEU A 194 -6.09 25.38 0.01
C LEU A 194 -6.21 25.76 1.50
N SER A 195 -7.44 25.94 1.98
CA SER A 195 -7.71 26.21 3.41
C SER A 195 -7.26 25.02 4.26
N ASN A 196 -6.72 25.25 5.47
CA ASN A 196 -6.19 24.22 6.39
C ASN A 196 -7.11 23.00 6.60
N LYS A 197 -8.43 23.15 6.41
CA LYS A 197 -9.41 22.06 6.46
C LYS A 197 -9.32 21.09 5.28
N GLN A 198 -9.07 21.59 4.07
CA GLN A 198 -8.87 20.76 2.88
C GLN A 198 -7.52 20.04 2.96
N LEU A 199 -6.46 20.71 3.44
CA LEU A 199 -5.16 20.09 3.69
C LEU A 199 -5.25 18.96 4.73
N PHE A 200 -6.10 19.11 5.76
CA PHE A 200 -6.30 18.10 6.81
C PHE A 200 -7.09 16.87 6.32
N ILE A 201 -8.12 17.08 5.49
CA ILE A 201 -8.90 15.98 4.89
C ILE A 201 -8.11 15.25 3.80
N GLN A 202 -7.17 15.94 3.15
CA GLN A 202 -6.32 15.36 2.12
C GLN A 202 -5.12 14.60 2.73
N ASN A 203 -4.58 15.10 3.85
CA ASN A 203 -3.65 14.35 4.70
C ASN A 203 -4.32 13.24 5.51
N PHE A 204 -5.67 13.22 5.60
CA PHE A 204 -6.39 12.10 6.22
C PHE A 204 -6.17 10.80 5.45
N ASP A 205 -6.06 10.86 4.12
CA ASP A 205 -5.76 9.67 3.31
C ASP A 205 -4.34 9.15 3.60
N TYR A 206 -3.35 10.03 3.79
CA TYR A 206 -2.00 9.64 4.26
C TYR A 206 -2.00 9.13 5.70
N ALA A 207 -2.82 9.70 6.58
CA ALA A 207 -2.94 9.25 7.96
C ALA A 207 -3.64 7.89 8.06
N LEU A 208 -4.64 7.64 7.20
CA LEU A 208 -5.32 6.36 7.07
C LEU A 208 -4.40 5.32 6.43
N ASP A 209 -3.62 5.69 5.41
CA ASP A 209 -2.56 4.85 4.84
C ASP A 209 -1.50 4.50 5.90
N LEU A 210 -1.00 5.50 6.64
CA LEU A 210 -0.03 5.31 7.71
C LEU A 210 -0.60 4.44 8.85
N PHE A 211 -1.87 4.63 9.20
CA PHE A 211 -2.58 3.79 10.17
C PHE A 211 -2.72 2.35 9.68
N LEU A 212 -3.07 2.13 8.41
CA LEU A 212 -3.22 0.81 7.83
C LEU A 212 -1.86 0.11 7.66
N ILE A 213 -0.81 0.82 7.22
CA ILE A 213 0.58 0.34 7.18
C ILE A 213 1.05 -0.03 8.60
N TYR A 214 0.74 0.82 9.59
CA TYR A 214 1.09 0.58 10.99
C TYR A 214 0.35 -0.64 11.56
N VAL A 215 -0.96 -0.77 11.32
CA VAL A 215 -1.76 -1.94 11.71
C VAL A 215 -1.27 -3.21 11.00
N LEU A 216 -0.91 -3.13 9.71
CA LEU A 216 -0.37 -4.27 8.96
C LEU A 216 1.00 -4.69 9.49
N THR A 217 1.88 -3.73 9.76
CA THR A 217 3.18 -3.96 10.38
C THR A 217 2.99 -4.63 11.75
N LEU A 218 2.07 -4.10 12.56
CA LEU A 218 1.66 -4.69 13.84
C LEU A 218 0.87 -6.00 13.72
N SER A 219 0.39 -6.42 12.55
CA SER A 219 -0.24 -7.73 12.34
C SER A 219 0.81 -8.78 11.98
N ILE A 220 1.89 -8.35 11.33
CA ILE A 220 3.05 -9.19 10.97
C ILE A 220 3.91 -9.49 12.19
N PHE A 221 4.09 -8.52 13.11
CA PHE A 221 4.90 -8.72 14.31
C PHE A 221 4.34 -9.82 15.24
N PRO A 222 3.04 -9.88 15.61
CA PRO A 222 2.47 -10.93 16.47
C PRO A 222 2.10 -12.21 15.68
N GLY A 223 1.63 -12.09 14.43
CA GLY A 223 1.20 -13.25 13.64
C GLY A 223 2.35 -14.19 13.29
N PHE A 224 3.53 -13.65 12.99
CA PHE A 224 4.74 -14.45 12.74
C PHE A 224 5.50 -14.83 14.03
N LEU A 225 5.28 -14.10 15.15
CA LEU A 225 5.87 -14.45 16.45
C LEU A 225 5.10 -15.57 17.18
N TYR A 226 3.81 -15.77 16.90
CA TYR A 226 3.06 -16.90 17.47
C TYR A 226 3.31 -18.21 16.72
N GLU A 227 3.58 -18.14 15.41
CA GLU A 227 3.77 -19.31 14.53
C GLU A 227 5.24 -19.67 14.28
N ASN A 228 6.16 -19.04 15.03
CA ASN A 228 7.52 -19.55 15.22
C ASN A 228 7.57 -20.53 16.40
N THR A 229 6.59 -21.43 16.47
CA THR A 229 6.80 -22.74 17.08
C THR A 229 7.77 -23.50 16.19
N GLY A 230 9.05 -23.47 16.56
CA GLY A 230 10.10 -24.32 16.02
C GLY A 230 9.88 -25.83 16.29
N GLN A 231 8.69 -26.36 15.97
CA GLN A 231 8.32 -27.76 16.20
C GLN A 231 7.85 -28.52 14.96
N HIS A 232 7.75 -27.89 13.79
CA HIS A 232 7.48 -28.62 12.56
C HIS A 232 8.68 -28.55 11.61
N ARG A 233 9.60 -29.51 11.83
CA ARG A 233 10.39 -30.08 10.74
C ARG A 233 9.41 -30.57 9.68
N LEU A 234 9.41 -29.99 8.49
CA LEU A 234 8.58 -30.45 7.37
C LEU A 234 9.48 -30.67 6.16
N GLY A 235 9.88 -31.92 6.05
CA GLY A 235 10.74 -32.47 5.02
C GLY A 235 11.10 -33.92 5.34
N GLU A 236 10.08 -34.75 5.62
CA GLU A 236 9.93 -36.16 5.20
C GLU A 236 8.43 -36.44 5.05
#